data_AF-A0AAU6AC19-F1
#
_entry.id   AF-A0AAU6AC19-F1
#
_cell.length_a   1.000
_cell.length_b   1.000
_cell.length_c   1.000
_cell.angle_alpha   90.00
_cell.angle_beta   90.00
_cell.angle_gamma   90.00
#
_symmetry.space_group_name_H-M   'P 1'
#
loop_
_entity.id
_entity.type
_entity.pdbx_description
1 polymer ?
#
loop_
_entity_poly.entity_id
_entity_poly.type
_entity_poly.pdbx_seq_one_letter_code
_entity_poly.pdbx_strand_id
1 'polypeptide(L)' 'MRRAYEWSPRDLRHWFASTALSNGLPLLDVSRWLGHKSITETADTYGHLTPDATGRAVMVMDAALTLHRADLALTGVA' A
#
# COMPACT_ATOMS: atom_id res chain seq x y z
N MET A 1 2.33 -6.93 39.75
CA MET A 1 1.67 -7.61 38.60
C MET A 1 1.82 -6.72 37.38
N ARG A 2 2.40 -7.23 36.28
CA ARG A 2 2.64 -6.44 35.06
C ARG A 2 1.28 -6.02 34.47
N ARG A 3 1.10 -4.73 34.20
CA ARG A 3 -0.03 -4.22 33.39
C ARG A 3 0.01 -4.96 32.05
N ALA A 4 -0.93 -5.86 31.83
CA ALA A 4 -1.07 -6.55 30.56
C ALA A 4 -1.52 -5.52 29.52
N TYR A 5 -0.56 -4.99 28.75
CA TYR A 5 -0.71 -4.37 27.44
C TYR A 5 -2.12 -3.77 27.17
N GLU A 6 -2.40 -2.60 27.76
CA GLU A 6 -3.66 -1.86 27.53
C GLU A 6 -3.63 -1.26 26.12
N TRP A 7 -4.07 -2.03 25.12
CA TRP A 7 -4.29 -1.48 23.77
C TRP A 7 -5.60 -0.73 23.76
N SER A 8 -5.52 0.56 23.44
CA SER A 8 -6.72 1.34 23.17
C SER A 8 -7.28 1.01 21.78
N PRO A 9 -8.58 1.26 21.53
CA PRO A 9 -9.15 1.18 20.19
C PRO A 9 -8.40 2.03 19.14
N ARG A 10 -7.74 3.11 19.57
CA ARG A 10 -6.90 3.95 18.71
C ARG A 10 -5.63 3.20 18.28
N ASP A 11 -5.00 2.46 19.20
CA ASP A 11 -3.77 1.71 18.91
C ASP A 11 -4.05 0.60 17.89
N LEU A 12 -5.21 -0.07 18.00
CA LEU A 12 -5.65 -1.06 17.01
C LEU A 12 -5.90 -0.43 15.63
N ARG A 13 -6.52 0.77 15.58
CA ARG A 13 -6.70 1.52 14.32
C ARG A 13 -5.36 1.88 13.69
N HIS A 14 -4.39 2.34 14.48
CA HIS A 14 -3.04 2.66 14.00
C HIS A 14 -2.31 1.42 13.48
N TRP A 15 -2.39 0.31 14.21
CA TRP A 15 -1.76 -0.95 13.81
C TRP A 15 -2.34 -1.48 12.49
N PHE A 16 -3.66 -1.47 12.35
CA PHE A 16 -4.33 -1.89 11.10
C PHE A 16 -3.91 -1.02 9.92
N ALA A 17 -4.01 0.31 10.06
CA ALA A 17 -3.68 1.25 8.98
C ALA A 17 -2.22 1.11 8.53
N SER A 18 -1.30 1.05 9.50
CA SER A 18 0.14 0.96 9.20
C SER A 18 0.50 -0.35 8.54
N THR A 19 -0.06 -1.46 9.03
CA THR A 19 0.17 -2.79 8.45
C THR A 19 -0.38 -2.87 7.02
N ALA A 20 -1.62 -2.42 6.81
CA ALA A 20 -2.26 -2.47 5.50
C ALA A 20 -1.48 -1.68 4.44
N LEU A 21 -1.12 -0.43 4.74
CA LEU A 21 -0.44 0.46 3.80
C LEU A 21 0.99 0.02 3.51
N SER A 22 1.72 -0.47 4.53
CA SER A 22 3.08 -1.00 4.35
C SER A 22 3.11 -2.25 3.48
N ASN A 23 2.00 -3.02 3.43
CA ASN A 23 1.83 -4.17 2.53
C ASN A 23 1.28 -3.77 1.15
N GLY A 24 1.24 -2.48 0.83
CA GLY A 24 0.90 -1.98 -0.51
C GLY A 24 -0.60 -1.84 -0.78
N LEU A 25 -1.46 -1.96 0.23
CA LEU A 25 -2.90 -1.74 0.03
C LEU A 25 -3.19 -0.27 -0.33
N PRO A 26 -4.18 0.01 -1.20
CA PRO A 26 -4.46 1.37 -1.65
C PRO A 26 -4.93 2.28 -0.51
N LEU A 27 -4.40 3.50 -0.47
CA LEU A 27 -4.70 4.48 0.58
C LEU A 27 -6.18 4.82 0.68
N LEU A 28 -6.86 4.93 -0.47
CA LEU A 28 -8.30 5.19 -0.53
C LEU A 28 -9.12 4.08 0.13
N ASP A 29 -8.75 2.81 -0.10
CA ASP A 29 -9.49 1.67 0.44
C ASP A 29 -9.30 1.56 1.95
N VAL A 30 -8.05 1.69 2.42
CA VAL A 30 -7.75 1.74 3.86
C VAL A 30 -8.50 2.88 4.55
N SER A 31 -8.55 4.06 3.92
CA SER A 31 -9.32 5.21 4.44
C SER A 31 -10.81 4.89 4.58
N ARG A 32 -11.40 4.18 3.61
CA ARG A 32 -12.82 3.78 3.64
C ARG A 32 -13.09 2.75 4.73
N TRP A 33 -12.22 1.75 4.88
CA TRP A 33 -12.35 0.73 5.94
C TRP A 33 -12.24 1.32 7.35
N LEU A 34 -11.42 2.35 7.53
CA LEU A 34 -11.31 3.09 8.80
C LEU A 34 -12.52 3.99 9.09
N GLY A 35 -13.35 4.25 8.07
CA GLY A 35 -14.50 5.15 8.15
C GLY A 35 -14.11 6.63 8.22
N HIS A 36 -12.95 7.02 7.69
CA HIS A 36 -12.53 8.42 7.64
C HIS A 36 -13.39 9.21 6.67
N LYS A 37 -13.75 10.44 7.05
CA LYS A 37 -14.63 11.30 6.25
C LYS A 37 -13.97 11.81 4.99
N SER A 38 -12.64 11.92 5.03
CA SER A 38 -11.81 12.35 3.92
C SER A 38 -10.58 11.45 3.82
N ILE A 39 -10.15 11.17 2.59
CA ILE A 39 -8.88 10.51 2.32
C ILE A 39 -7.69 11.29 2.89
N THR A 40 -7.84 12.61 3.05
CA THR A 40 -6.80 13.51 3.57
C THR A 40 -6.41 13.14 5.00
N GLU A 41 -7.37 12.75 5.85
CA GLU A 41 -7.10 12.31 7.24
C GLU A 41 -6.13 11.11 7.28
N THR A 42 -6.35 10.16 6.37
CA THR A 42 -5.48 8.98 6.20
C THR A 42 -4.14 9.35 5.57
N ALA A 43 -4.15 10.24 4.58
CA ALA A 43 -2.94 10.66 3.86
C ALA A 43 -1.98 11.45 4.76
N ASP A 44 -2.49 12.39 5.55
CA ASP A 44 -1.69 13.20 6.48
C ASP A 44 -1.02 12.33 7.54
N THR A 45 -1.71 11.29 8.00
CA THR A 45 -1.19 10.41 9.06
C THR A 45 -0.27 9.31 8.51
N TYR A 46 -0.63 8.68 7.39
CA TYR A 46 0.00 7.43 6.92
C TYR A 46 0.55 7.50 5.49
N GLY A 47 0.46 8.63 4.79
CA GLY A 47 0.90 8.75 3.39
C GLY A 47 2.36 8.35 3.19
N HIS A 48 3.21 8.55 4.20
CA HIS A 48 4.61 8.16 4.20
C HIS A 48 4.85 6.64 4.14
N LEU A 49 3.86 5.81 4.47
CA LEU A 49 3.94 4.35 4.36
C LEU A 49 3.64 3.84 2.96
N THR A 50 3.05 4.69 2.11
CA THR A 50 2.79 4.31 0.72
C THR A 50 4.02 4.62 -0.12
N PRO A 51 4.43 3.72 -1.02
CA PRO A 51 5.52 4.03 -1.94
C PRO A 51 5.11 5.21 -2.81
N ASP A 52 6.06 6.09 -3.12
CA ASP A 52 5.78 7.22 -3.98
C ASP A 52 5.21 6.75 -5.33
N ALA A 53 4.35 7.57 -5.93
CA ALA A 53 3.62 7.20 -7.14
C ALA A 53 4.58 6.85 -8.29
N THR A 54 5.73 7.51 -8.34
CA THR A 54 6.76 7.30 -9.37
C THR A 54 7.42 5.93 -9.21
N GLY A 55 7.82 5.54 -8.00
CA GLY A 55 8.45 4.26 -7.70
C GLY A 55 7.54 3.09 -8.05
N ARG A 56 6.23 3.19 -7.72
CA ARG A 56 5.26 2.17 -8.15
C ARG A 56 5.10 2.12 -9.66
N ALA A 57 5.02 3.28 -10.31
CA ALA A 57 4.88 3.33 -11.77
C ALA A 57 6.09 2.69 -12.46
N VAL A 58 7.30 2.96 -11.99
CA VAL A 58 8.53 2.34 -12.50
C VAL A 58 8.48 0.83 -12.35
N MET A 59 8.16 0.31 -11.16
CA MET A 59 8.06 -1.14 -10.93
C MET A 59 7.02 -1.81 -11.85
N VAL A 60 5.85 -1.20 -12.02
CA VAL A 60 4.79 -1.75 -12.87
C VAL A 60 5.21 -1.75 -14.34
N MET A 61 5.80 -0.66 -14.81
CA MET A 61 6.27 -0.56 -16.20
C MET A 61 7.43 -1.50 -16.49
N ASP A 62 8.37 -1.67 -15.56
CA ASP A 62 9.49 -2.60 -15.68
C ASP A 62 9.03 -4.06 -15.76
N ALA A 63 8.08 -4.45 -14.90
CA ALA A 63 7.46 -5.77 -14.95
C ALA A 63 6.71 -6.01 -16.27
N ALA A 64 5.94 -5.01 -16.73
CA ALA A 64 5.21 -5.10 -18.00
C ALA A 64 6.18 -5.22 -19.21
N LEU A 65 7.27 -4.46 -19.21
CA LEU A 65 8.29 -4.53 -20.25
C LEU A 65 9.00 -5.89 -20.26
N THR A 66 9.33 -6.43 -19.08
CA THR A 66 9.96 -7.74 -18.95
C THR A 66 9.08 -8.86 -19.50
N LEU A 67 7.78 -8.86 -19.15
CA LEU A 67 6.81 -9.82 -19.69
C LEU A 67 6.67 -9.68 -21.20
N HIS A 68 6.52 -8.45 -21.72
CA HIS A 68 6.42 -8.21 -23.15
C HIS A 68 7.65 -8.71 -23.93
N ARG A 69 8.85 -8.55 -23.38
CA ARG A 69 10.09 -9.07 -23.97
C ARG A 69 10.12 -10.59 -24.01
N ALA A 70 9.62 -11.26 -22.96
CA ALA A 70 9.51 -12.72 -22.93
C ALA A 70 8.53 -13.23 -24.01
N ASP A 71 7.39 -12.55 -24.18
CA ASP A 71 6.40 -12.90 -25.20
C ASP A 71 6.97 -12.78 -26.62
N LEU A 72 7.73 -11.72 -26.91
CA LEU A 72 8.40 -11.55 -28.21
C LEU A 72 9.42 -12.67 -28.48
N ALA A 73 10.17 -13.08 -27.45
CA ALA A 73 11.15 -14.17 -27.58
C ALA A 73 10.47 -15.53 -27.82
N LEU A 74 9.28 -15.77 -27.25
CA LEU A 74 8.53 -17.01 -27.39
C LEU A 74 7.70 -17.08 -28.69
N THR A 75 7.29 -15.94 -29.24
CA THR A 75 6.45 -15.86 -30.45
C THR A 75 7.26 -15.78 -31.75
N GLY A 76 8.59 -15.64 -31.68
CA GLY A 76 9.48 -15.69 -32.85
C GLY A 76 9.35 -14.50 -33.81
N VAL A 77 8.78 -13.37 -33.38
CA VAL A 77 8.61 -12.14 -34.18
C VAL A 77 9.82 -11.21 -34.04
N ALA A 78 11.02 -11.76 -33.85
CA ALA A 78 12.28 -11.00 -33.74
C ALA A 78 13.03 -10.95 -35.07
#